data_AF-A0A6C0SK87-F1
#
_entry.id   AF-A0A6C0SK87-F1
#
_cell.length_a   1.000
_cell.length_b   1.000
_cell.length_c   1.000
_cell.angle_alpha   90.00
_cell.angle_beta   90.00
_cell.angle_gamma   90.00
#
_symmetry.space_group_name_H-M   'P 1'
#
loop_
_entity.id
_entity.type
_entity.pdbx_description
1 polymer ?
#
loop_
_entity_poly.entity_id
_entity_poly.type
_entity_poly.pdbx_seq_one_letter_code
_entity_poly.pdbx_strand_id
1 'polypeptide(L)'
;MFASRFKVCRQILENVWQTKKLTLKQELLISGLRKNKKNKKQSDFSVQLRTMKKLSLFYGNLPIRKMQRAKTRTYMDKKNSLLFNMEKRLDVILVRLNFCSTMFQARQLISHQNICVNYKKVNIPGFQVSNGDLISIQENYLAFFESNIRRNLQTNRIGRMKPNHLEVNYKTLKAVVLYEPQQIRFPYKIDLDLLA
;
A
#
# COMPACT_ATOMS: atom_id res chain seq x y z
N MET A 1 -18.26 -0.70 7.02
CA MET A 1 -18.04 0.23 8.14
C MET A 1 -16.53 0.37 8.37
N PHE A 2 -15.97 1.58 8.24
CA PHE A 2 -14.53 1.79 8.41
C PHE A 2 -14.17 1.74 9.90
N ALA A 3 -13.31 0.80 10.29
CA ALA A 3 -12.78 0.77 11.65
C ALA A 3 -11.78 1.91 11.85
N SER A 4 -11.76 2.51 13.05
CA SER A 4 -10.75 3.52 13.38
C SER A 4 -9.34 2.93 13.26
N ARG A 5 -8.38 3.75 12.80
CA ARG A 5 -6.97 3.34 12.63
C ARG A 5 -6.42 2.65 13.88
N PHE A 6 -6.68 3.20 15.07
CA PHE A 6 -6.19 2.63 16.32
C PHE A 6 -6.85 1.28 16.65
N LYS A 7 -8.15 1.11 16.37
CA LYS A 7 -8.83 -0.19 16.53
C LYS A 7 -8.13 -1.27 15.73
N VAL A 8 -7.70 -0.94 14.51
CA VAL A 8 -6.97 -1.88 13.66
C VAL A 8 -5.55 -2.16 14.16
N CYS A 9 -4.80 -1.13 14.57
CA CYS A 9 -3.48 -1.30 15.17
C CYS A 9 -3.55 -2.19 16.42
N ARG A 10 -4.59 -2.03 17.26
CA ARG A 10 -4.85 -2.88 18.43
C ARG A 10 -5.14 -4.33 18.04
N GLN A 11 -5.89 -4.56 16.96
CA GLN A 11 -6.20 -5.91 16.49
C GLN A 11 -4.97 -6.64 15.93
N ILE A 12 -4.10 -5.93 15.21
CA ILE A 12 -2.84 -6.49 14.67
C ILE A 12 -1.71 -6.52 15.70
N LEU A 13 -1.81 -5.67 16.73
CA LEU A 13 -0.80 -5.40 17.75
C LEU A 13 0.45 -4.68 17.23
N GLU A 14 0.35 -4.01 16.09
CA GLU A 14 1.47 -3.27 15.46
C GLU A 14 0.93 -2.09 14.64
N ASN A 15 1.76 -1.06 14.45
CA ASN A 15 1.45 0.06 13.56
C ASN A 15 1.92 -0.25 12.13
N VAL A 16 1.00 -0.78 11.31
CA VAL A 16 1.29 -1.22 9.94
C VAL A 16 1.66 -0.05 9.01
N TRP A 17 0.93 1.05 9.13
CA TRP A 17 1.07 2.15 8.17
C TRP A 17 2.23 3.09 8.47
N GLN A 18 2.68 3.21 9.72
CA GLN A 18 3.78 4.11 10.16
C GLN A 18 3.67 5.61 9.75
N THR A 19 2.56 6.05 9.12
CA THR A 19 2.39 7.44 8.66
C THR A 19 2.39 8.42 9.83
N LYS A 20 1.64 8.08 10.89
CA LYS A 20 1.59 8.80 12.16
C LYS A 20 2.07 7.90 13.29
N LYS A 21 2.91 8.45 14.18
CA LYS A 21 3.30 7.79 15.44
C LYS A 21 2.07 7.59 16.32
N LEU A 22 2.05 6.49 17.06
CA LEU A 22 1.03 6.25 18.07
C LEU A 22 1.35 7.10 19.30
N THR A 23 0.34 7.40 20.12
CA THR A 23 0.60 8.05 21.41
C THR A 23 1.19 7.04 22.39
N LEU A 24 1.95 7.50 23.39
CA LEU A 24 2.55 6.62 24.40
C LEU A 24 1.52 5.67 25.04
N LYS A 25 0.34 6.19 25.39
CA LYS A 25 -0.78 5.40 25.93
C LYS A 25 -1.24 4.28 24.98
N GLN A 26 -1.31 4.58 23.68
CA GLN A 26 -1.69 3.60 22.65
C GLN A 26 -0.60 2.53 22.48
N GLU A 27 0.67 2.91 22.54
CA GLU A 27 1.81 1.99 22.44
C GLU A 27 1.90 1.05 23.64
N LEU A 28 1.71 1.57 24.85
CA LEU A 28 1.66 0.76 26.08
C LEU A 28 0.51 -0.26 26.06
N LEU A 29 -0.66 0.14 25.55
CA LEU A 29 -1.81 -0.75 25.42
C LEU A 29 -1.50 -1.90 24.44
N ILE A 30 -0.91 -1.58 23.28
CA ILE A 30 -0.49 -2.58 22.29
C ILE A 30 0.60 -3.50 22.85
N SER A 31 1.58 -2.97 23.57
CA SER A 31 2.69 -3.74 24.12
C SER A 31 2.20 -4.74 25.19
N GLY A 32 1.28 -4.33 26.06
CA GLY A 32 0.62 -5.21 27.03
C GLY A 32 -0.13 -6.35 26.35
N LEU A 33 -0.95 -6.05 25.33
CA LEU A 33 -1.65 -7.07 24.56
C LEU A 33 -0.68 -8.02 23.81
N ARG A 34 0.46 -7.51 23.33
CA ARG A 34 1.50 -8.31 22.66
C ARG A 34 2.16 -9.29 23.62
N LYS A 35 2.44 -8.90 24.87
CA LYS A 35 2.99 -9.79 25.92
C LYS A 35 2.01 -10.93 26.21
N ASN A 36 0.74 -10.62 26.46
CA ASN A 36 -0.28 -11.63 26.74
C ASN A 36 -0.44 -12.65 25.60
N LYS A 37 -0.24 -12.22 24.35
CA LYS A 37 -0.33 -13.09 23.18
C LYS A 37 0.92 -13.96 22.96
N LYS A 38 2.11 -13.50 23.37
CA LYS A 38 3.35 -14.32 23.31
C LYS A 38 3.27 -15.53 24.23
N ASN A 39 2.56 -15.41 25.35
CA ASN A 39 2.40 -16.50 26.32
C ASN A 39 1.51 -17.64 25.79
N LYS A 40 0.80 -17.44 24.68
CA LYS A 40 -0.02 -18.48 24.04
C LYS A 40 0.74 -19.08 22.85
N LYS A 41 0.84 -20.41 22.80
CA LYS A 41 1.33 -21.12 21.59
C LYS A 41 0.47 -20.75 20.38
N GLN A 42 1.10 -20.37 19.28
CA GLN A 42 0.44 -20.01 18.03
C GLN A 42 0.57 -21.17 17.05
N SER A 43 -0.52 -21.51 16.37
CA SER A 43 -0.46 -22.45 15.25
C SER A 43 0.11 -21.77 14.00
N ASP A 44 0.71 -22.55 13.10
CA ASP A 44 1.27 -22.03 11.85
C ASP A 44 0.21 -21.29 11.02
N PHE A 45 -1.00 -21.85 10.92
CA PHE A 45 -2.13 -21.19 10.27
C PHE A 45 -2.44 -19.81 10.87
N SER A 46 -2.40 -19.67 12.21
CA SER A 46 -2.66 -18.40 12.88
C SER A 46 -1.59 -17.34 12.56
N VAL A 47 -0.35 -17.79 12.38
CA VAL A 47 0.79 -16.98 11.99
C VAL A 47 0.62 -16.52 10.53
N GLN A 48 0.33 -17.43 9.60
CA GLN A 48 0.05 -17.12 8.19
C GLN A 48 -1.12 -16.14 8.04
N LEU A 49 -2.24 -16.39 8.72
CA LEU A 49 -3.43 -15.53 8.71
C LEU A 49 -3.11 -14.12 9.20
N ARG A 50 -2.25 -14.00 10.21
CA ARG A 50 -1.82 -12.69 10.73
C ARG A 50 -0.97 -11.95 9.70
N THR A 51 -0.05 -12.63 9.04
CA THR A 51 0.79 -12.04 7.98
C THR A 51 -0.07 -11.56 6.81
N MET A 52 -1.03 -12.38 6.36
CA MET A 52 -2.02 -12.00 5.35
C MET A 52 -2.86 -10.79 5.77
N LYS A 53 -3.32 -10.73 7.03
CA LYS A 53 -4.05 -9.56 7.55
C LYS A 53 -3.20 -8.30 7.56
N LYS A 54 -1.92 -8.38 7.94
CA LYS A 54 -0.99 -7.24 7.88
C LYS A 54 -0.86 -6.71 6.45
N LEU A 55 -0.64 -7.60 5.48
CA LEU A 55 -0.52 -7.22 4.07
C LEU A 55 -1.82 -6.64 3.50
N SER A 56 -2.95 -7.27 3.79
CA SER A 56 -4.29 -6.77 3.44
C SER A 56 -4.47 -5.32 3.90
N LEU A 57 -4.03 -5.03 5.12
CA LEU A 57 -4.13 -3.72 5.74
C LEU A 57 -3.18 -2.69 5.14
N PHE A 58 -1.96 -3.10 4.81
CA PHE A 58 -0.99 -2.25 4.13
C PHE A 58 -1.50 -1.83 2.74
N TYR A 59 -2.06 -2.76 1.97
CA TYR A 59 -2.61 -2.51 0.63
C TYR A 59 -4.08 -2.01 0.64
N GLY A 60 -4.50 -1.33 1.72
CA GLY A 60 -5.79 -0.64 1.78
C GLY A 60 -6.99 -1.54 2.08
N ASN A 61 -6.89 -2.43 3.05
CA ASN A 61 -7.97 -3.31 3.52
C ASN A 61 -8.55 -4.22 2.42
N LEU A 62 -7.70 -4.78 1.57
CA LEU A 62 -8.16 -5.72 0.54
C LEU A 62 -8.67 -7.01 1.20
N PRO A 63 -9.84 -7.55 0.80
CA PRO A 63 -10.32 -8.80 1.37
C PRO A 63 -9.35 -9.94 1.03
N ILE A 64 -9.03 -10.77 2.02
CA ILE A 64 -8.04 -11.85 1.92
C ILE A 64 -8.36 -12.79 0.75
N ARG A 65 -9.65 -13.05 0.49
CA ARG A 65 -10.10 -13.85 -0.67
C ARG A 65 -9.61 -13.29 -2.01
N LYS A 66 -9.61 -11.96 -2.20
CA LYS A 66 -9.08 -11.32 -3.42
C LYS A 66 -7.56 -11.47 -3.51
N MET A 67 -6.85 -11.40 -2.39
CA MET A 67 -5.41 -11.62 -2.36
C MET A 67 -5.06 -13.08 -2.68
N GLN A 68 -5.79 -14.04 -2.13
CA GLN A 68 -5.60 -15.46 -2.43
C GLN A 68 -5.86 -15.78 -3.91
N ARG A 69 -6.91 -15.20 -4.51
CA ARG A 69 -7.16 -15.33 -5.96
C ARG A 69 -6.03 -14.75 -6.82
N ALA A 70 -5.32 -13.74 -6.34
CA ALA A 70 -4.16 -13.20 -7.04
C ALA A 70 -2.94 -14.12 -6.94
N LYS A 71 -2.80 -14.92 -5.86
CA LYS A 71 -1.76 -15.96 -5.73
C LYS A 71 -1.92 -17.09 -6.75
N THR A 72 -3.15 -17.49 -7.07
CA THR A 72 -3.41 -18.70 -7.88
C THR A 72 -3.28 -18.46 -9.38
N ARG A 73 -3.13 -17.21 -9.83
CA ARG A 73 -3.11 -16.85 -11.26
C ARG A 73 -1.74 -16.99 -11.92
N THR A 74 -0.69 -17.24 -11.14
CA THR A 74 0.69 -17.25 -11.63
C THR A 74 1.38 -18.55 -11.25
N TYR A 75 1.99 -19.19 -12.24
CA TYR A 75 2.67 -20.48 -12.09
C TYR A 75 4.06 -20.33 -11.43
N MET A 76 4.72 -19.20 -11.66
CA MET A 76 6.00 -18.83 -11.05
C MET A 76 5.84 -18.42 -9.57
N ASP A 77 6.95 -18.43 -8.82
CA ASP A 77 7.11 -18.02 -7.41
C ASP A 77 5.88 -17.31 -6.79
N LYS A 78 4.94 -18.11 -6.26
CA LYS A 78 3.63 -17.64 -5.77
C LYS A 78 3.75 -16.53 -4.72
N LYS A 79 4.82 -16.58 -3.91
CA LYS A 79 5.14 -15.59 -2.87
C LYS A 79 5.35 -14.20 -3.47
N ASN A 80 6.33 -14.09 -4.36
CA ASN A 80 6.74 -12.83 -4.98
C ASN A 80 5.66 -12.32 -5.94
N SER A 81 5.03 -13.24 -6.68
CA SER A 81 4.01 -12.88 -7.65
C SER A 81 2.78 -12.21 -7.03
N LEU A 82 2.32 -12.67 -5.85
CA LEU A 82 1.24 -11.98 -5.13
C LEU A 82 1.61 -10.53 -4.85
N LEU A 83 2.81 -10.31 -4.31
CA LEU A 83 3.25 -8.99 -3.91
C LEU A 83 3.44 -8.09 -5.13
N PHE A 84 4.03 -8.60 -6.22
CA PHE A 84 4.18 -7.85 -7.47
C PHE A 84 2.84 -7.45 -8.07
N ASN A 85 1.84 -8.34 -8.05
CA ASN A 85 0.48 -8.04 -8.49
C ASN A 85 -0.23 -7.02 -7.60
N MET A 86 0.12 -6.94 -6.31
CA MET A 86 -0.40 -5.88 -5.43
C MET A 86 0.27 -4.55 -5.70
N GLU A 87 1.59 -4.56 -5.96
CA GLU A 87 2.37 -3.36 -6.19
C GLU A 87 2.03 -2.66 -7.52
N LYS A 88 1.63 -3.43 -8.55
CA LYS A 88 1.18 -2.92 -9.87
C LYS A 88 -0.19 -2.25 -9.87
N ARG A 89 -0.91 -2.25 -8.75
CA ARG A 89 -2.23 -1.59 -8.67
C ARG A 89 -2.09 -0.07 -8.70
N LEU A 90 -2.95 0.59 -9.45
CA LEU A 90 -2.97 2.05 -9.58
C LEU A 90 -3.05 2.76 -8.22
N ASP A 91 -3.89 2.29 -7.29
CA ASP A 91 -4.00 2.88 -5.95
C ASP A 91 -2.71 2.79 -5.13
N VAL A 92 -1.95 1.70 -5.27
CA VAL A 92 -0.67 1.50 -4.60
C VAL A 92 0.41 2.39 -5.21
N ILE A 93 0.49 2.42 -6.54
CA ILE A 93 1.48 3.22 -7.27
C ILE A 93 1.39 4.68 -6.82
N LEU A 94 0.21 5.28 -6.77
CA LEU A 94 0.04 6.68 -6.36
C LEU A 94 0.57 6.97 -4.94
N VAL A 95 0.42 6.03 -4.01
CA VAL A 95 0.97 6.15 -2.65
C VAL A 95 2.49 5.98 -2.67
N ARG A 96 3.03 5.06 -3.48
CA ARG A 96 4.48 4.89 -3.64
C ARG A 96 5.16 6.08 -4.28
N LEU A 97 4.47 6.79 -5.17
CA LEU A 97 4.96 8.02 -5.79
C LEU A 97 4.83 9.25 -4.88
N ASN A 98 4.26 9.10 -3.68
CA ASN A 98 3.90 10.20 -2.78
C ASN A 98 2.90 11.22 -3.37
N PHE A 99 2.19 10.85 -4.45
CA PHE A 99 1.08 11.67 -4.93
C PHE A 99 -0.06 11.69 -3.92
N CYS A 100 -0.23 10.58 -3.18
CA CYS A 100 -1.14 10.44 -2.07
C CYS A 100 -0.42 10.01 -0.79
N SER A 101 -0.92 10.46 0.36
CA SER A 101 -0.39 10.04 1.67
C SER A 101 -0.97 8.72 2.16
N THR A 102 -2.19 8.38 1.72
CA THR A 102 -2.90 7.18 2.15
C THR A 102 -3.56 6.50 0.97
N MET A 103 -3.74 5.18 1.08
CA MET A 103 -4.47 4.38 0.09
C MET A 103 -5.92 4.88 -0.09
N PHE A 104 -6.55 5.39 0.97
CA PHE A 104 -7.91 5.93 0.89
C PHE A 104 -7.97 7.20 0.04
N GLN A 105 -7.01 8.10 0.23
CA GLN A 105 -6.87 9.29 -0.61
C GLN A 105 -6.66 8.88 -2.08
N ALA A 106 -5.76 7.94 -2.36
CA ALA A 106 -5.52 7.44 -3.72
C ALA A 106 -6.80 6.89 -4.36
N ARG A 107 -7.57 6.06 -3.63
CA ARG A 107 -8.85 5.52 -4.12
C ARG A 107 -9.87 6.61 -4.40
N GLN A 108 -9.97 7.61 -3.54
CA GLN A 108 -10.85 8.75 -3.74
C GLN A 108 -10.50 9.48 -5.04
N LEU A 109 -9.22 9.75 -5.28
CA LEU A 109 -8.76 10.39 -6.52
C LEU A 109 -9.10 9.60 -7.77
N ILE A 110 -8.89 8.28 -7.72
CA ILE A 110 -9.22 7.40 -8.84
C ILE A 110 -10.73 7.38 -9.06
N SER A 111 -11.54 7.17 -8.02
CA SER A 111 -13.00 7.13 -8.15
C SER A 111 -13.60 8.44 -8.66
N HIS A 112 -12.99 9.59 -8.37
CA HIS A 112 -13.37 10.89 -8.92
C HIS A 112 -12.82 11.17 -10.34
N GLN A 113 -12.16 10.20 -10.99
CA GLN A 113 -11.63 10.32 -12.36
C GLN A 113 -10.54 11.39 -12.55
N ASN A 114 -9.82 11.72 -11.48
CA ASN A 114 -8.75 12.73 -11.54
C ASN A 114 -7.44 12.18 -12.13
N ILE A 115 -7.36 10.88 -12.40
CA ILE A 115 -6.16 10.18 -12.84
C ILE A 115 -6.40 9.56 -14.20
N CYS A 116 -5.38 9.70 -15.06
CA CYS A 116 -5.34 9.13 -16.39
C CYS A 116 -4.21 8.11 -16.48
N VAL A 117 -4.47 7.01 -17.19
CA VAL A 117 -3.45 6.05 -17.63
C VAL A 117 -3.45 6.07 -19.16
N ASN A 118 -2.30 6.33 -19.76
CA ASN A 118 -2.14 6.51 -21.22
C ASN A 118 -3.20 7.47 -21.78
N TYR A 119 -3.34 8.63 -21.13
CA TYR A 119 -4.29 9.70 -21.49
C TYR A 119 -5.79 9.36 -21.34
N LYS A 120 -6.14 8.14 -20.92
CA LYS A 120 -7.53 7.73 -20.67
C LYS A 120 -7.84 7.81 -19.18
N LYS A 121 -9.00 8.36 -18.83
CA LYS A 121 -9.46 8.45 -17.43
C LYS A 121 -9.75 7.05 -16.87
N VAL A 122 -9.25 6.78 -15.68
CA VAL A 122 -9.48 5.51 -14.98
C VAL A 122 -10.19 5.78 -13.67
N ASN A 123 -11.29 5.05 -13.42
CA ASN A 123 -12.10 5.15 -12.21
C ASN A 123 -11.99 3.95 -11.26
N ILE A 124 -11.25 2.90 -11.65
CA ILE A 124 -11.11 1.66 -10.89
C ILE A 124 -9.79 1.67 -10.12
N PRO A 125 -9.79 1.70 -8.78
CA PRO A 125 -8.54 1.74 -8.01
C PRO A 125 -7.70 0.48 -8.11
N GLY A 126 -8.34 -0.66 -8.38
CA GLY A 126 -7.66 -1.94 -8.61
C GLY A 126 -7.20 -2.16 -10.05
N PHE A 127 -7.16 -1.11 -10.87
CA PHE A 127 -6.60 -1.17 -12.21
C PHE A 127 -5.14 -1.64 -12.15
N GLN A 128 -4.80 -2.65 -12.97
CA GLN A 128 -3.47 -3.22 -13.05
C GLN A 128 -2.70 -2.45 -14.12
N VAL A 129 -1.65 -1.77 -13.69
CA VAL A 129 -0.79 -0.99 -14.60
C VAL A 129 0.25 -1.94 -15.20
N SER A 130 0.47 -1.80 -16.50
CA SER A 130 1.46 -2.55 -17.25
C SER A 130 2.77 -1.77 -17.40
N ASN A 131 3.83 -2.47 -17.78
CA ASN A 131 5.12 -1.83 -18.00
C ASN A 131 5.02 -0.92 -19.24
N GLY A 132 5.58 0.29 -19.14
CA GLY A 132 5.50 1.33 -20.16
C GLY A 132 4.31 2.28 -20.01
N ASP A 133 3.36 1.99 -19.12
CA ASP A 133 2.18 2.85 -18.94
C ASP A 133 2.58 4.21 -18.33
N LEU A 134 1.99 5.26 -18.91
CA LEU A 134 2.09 6.63 -18.44
C LEU A 134 0.91 6.96 -17.53
N ILE A 135 1.20 7.28 -16.28
CA ILE A 135 0.25 7.75 -15.27
C ILE A 135 0.35 9.28 -15.19
N SER A 136 -0.77 9.96 -15.34
CA SER A 136 -0.86 11.41 -15.23
C SER A 136 -2.09 11.85 -14.42
N ILE A 137 -2.04 13.07 -13.91
CA ILE A 137 -3.17 13.74 -13.27
C ILE A 137 -3.84 14.65 -14.30
N GLN A 138 -5.16 14.75 -14.27
CA GLN A 138 -5.90 15.66 -15.15
C GLN A 138 -5.47 17.12 -14.91
N GLU A 139 -5.24 17.85 -16.01
CA GLU A 139 -4.68 19.21 -16.01
C GLU A 139 -5.47 20.20 -15.15
N ASN A 140 -6.80 20.13 -15.19
CA ASN A 140 -7.68 21.01 -14.41
C ASN A 140 -7.48 20.90 -12.88
N TYR A 141 -6.95 19.78 -12.40
CA TYR A 141 -6.76 19.54 -10.97
C TYR A 141 -5.29 19.65 -10.53
N LEU A 142 -4.38 19.94 -11.47
CA LEU A 142 -2.93 19.86 -11.26
C LEU A 142 -2.47 20.85 -10.16
N ALA A 143 -2.99 22.08 -10.17
CA ALA A 143 -2.67 23.11 -9.17
C ALA A 143 -3.14 22.73 -7.74
N PHE A 144 -4.33 22.14 -7.61
CA PHE A 144 -4.84 21.69 -6.30
C PHE A 144 -3.99 20.53 -5.75
N PHE A 145 -3.60 19.61 -6.62
CA PHE A 145 -2.75 18.48 -6.24
C PHE A 145 -1.33 18.89 -5.89
N GLU A 146 -0.76 19.86 -6.58
CA GLU A 146 0.63 20.29 -6.36
C GLU A 146 0.88 20.71 -4.90
N SER A 147 -0.03 21.49 -4.31
CA SER A 147 0.07 21.92 -2.91
C SER A 147 0.04 20.74 -1.92
N ASN A 148 -0.80 19.75 -2.19
CA ASN A 148 -0.95 18.55 -1.36
C ASN A 148 0.26 17.62 -1.51
N ILE A 149 0.78 17.49 -2.73
CA ILE A 149 1.90 16.62 -3.06
C ILE A 149 3.19 17.17 -2.44
N ARG A 150 3.45 18.49 -2.54
CA ARG A 150 4.60 19.13 -1.88
C ARG A 150 4.60 18.87 -0.37
N ARG A 151 3.44 19.01 0.30
CA ARG A 151 3.28 18.64 1.73
C ARG A 151 3.53 17.16 1.98
N ASN A 152 3.02 16.28 1.13
CA ASN A 152 3.20 14.83 1.26
C ASN A 152 4.67 14.41 1.11
N LEU A 153 5.41 14.99 0.15
CA LEU A 153 6.84 14.72 -0.05
C LEU A 153 7.66 15.09 1.19
N GLN A 154 7.33 16.19 1.87
CA GLN A 154 8.02 16.63 3.09
C GLN A 154 7.70 15.75 4.31
N THR A 155 6.46 15.28 4.42
CA THR A 155 5.93 14.65 5.64
C THR A 155 6.00 13.12 5.63
N ASN A 156 5.85 12.47 4.47
CA ASN A 156 5.78 11.02 4.39
C ASN A 156 7.15 10.37 4.55
N ARG A 157 7.33 9.66 5.67
CA ARG A 157 8.54 8.90 5.96
C ARG A 157 8.60 7.54 5.24
N ILE A 158 7.46 6.96 4.88
CA ILE A 158 7.35 5.61 4.29
C ILE A 158 7.88 5.56 2.85
N GLY A 159 7.92 6.71 2.17
CA GLY A 159 8.30 6.85 0.77
C GLY A 159 9.47 7.81 0.55
N ARG A 160 10.40 7.97 1.52
CA ARG A 160 11.60 8.83 1.32
C ARG A 160 12.41 8.43 0.09
N MET A 161 12.32 7.18 -0.34
CA MET A 161 12.90 6.72 -1.59
C MET A 161 11.80 6.25 -2.53
N LYS A 162 11.80 6.80 -3.75
CA LYS A 162 11.00 6.27 -4.86
C LYS A 162 11.43 4.82 -5.13
N PRO A 163 10.49 3.91 -5.45
CA PRO A 163 10.87 2.56 -5.86
C PRO A 163 11.56 2.60 -7.24
N ASN A 164 12.53 1.71 -7.46
CA ASN A 164 13.39 1.75 -8.65
C ASN A 164 12.66 1.50 -9.97
N HIS A 165 11.53 0.80 -9.93
CA HIS A 165 10.75 0.43 -11.11
C HIS A 165 9.83 1.55 -11.61
N LEU A 166 9.77 2.69 -10.90
CA LEU A 166 8.95 3.84 -11.25
C LEU A 166 9.82 5.08 -11.49
N GLU A 167 9.54 5.76 -12.60
CA GLU A 167 10.11 7.07 -12.88
C GLU A 167 9.04 8.14 -12.74
N VAL A 168 9.36 9.24 -12.06
CA VAL A 168 8.42 10.32 -11.78
C VAL A 168 9.04 11.66 -12.05
N ASN A 169 8.29 12.50 -12.75
CA ASN A 169 8.55 13.93 -12.82
C ASN A 169 7.59 14.66 -11.89
N TYR A 170 8.11 15.15 -10.76
CA TYR A 170 7.31 15.84 -9.74
C TYR A 170 6.82 17.23 -10.15
N LYS A 171 7.42 17.85 -11.17
CA LYS A 171 6.95 19.15 -11.69
C LYS A 171 5.69 19.00 -12.53
N THR A 172 5.68 18.01 -13.42
CA THR A 172 4.55 17.75 -14.31
C THR A 172 3.54 16.76 -13.75
N LEU A 173 3.85 16.14 -12.59
CA LEU A 173 3.04 15.10 -11.95
C LEU A 173 2.72 13.92 -12.88
N LYS A 174 3.70 13.58 -13.72
CA LYS A 174 3.66 12.43 -14.63
C LYS A 174 4.59 11.34 -14.11
N ALA A 175 4.19 10.09 -14.31
CA ALA A 175 4.96 8.94 -13.89
C ALA A 175 4.89 7.84 -14.95
N VAL A 176 5.98 7.10 -15.12
CA VAL A 176 6.08 5.96 -16.04
C VAL A 176 6.47 4.72 -15.24
N VAL A 177 5.81 3.61 -15.52
CA VAL A 177 6.20 2.29 -15.01
C VAL A 177 7.27 1.73 -15.94
N LEU A 178 8.50 1.54 -15.46
CA LEU A 178 9.61 1.10 -16.31
C LEU A 178 9.61 -0.42 -16.52
N TYR A 179 9.57 -1.18 -15.42
CA TYR A 179 9.67 -2.64 -15.43
C TYR A 179 8.91 -3.24 -14.23
N GLU A 180 8.83 -4.57 -14.17
CA GLU A 180 8.17 -5.24 -13.04
C GLU A 180 8.98 -5.07 -11.74
N PRO A 181 8.32 -4.90 -10.58
CA PRO A 181 9.03 -4.77 -9.32
C PRO A 181 9.82 -6.05 -9.02
N GLN A 182 11.15 -5.94 -8.88
CA GLN A 182 12.01 -7.08 -8.50
C GLN A 182 12.05 -7.28 -6.98
N GLN A 183 12.02 -6.18 -6.22
CA GLN A 183 12.05 -6.20 -4.76
C GLN A 183 11.09 -5.15 -4.20
N ILE A 184 10.35 -5.53 -3.17
CA ILE A 184 9.43 -4.64 -2.46
C ILE A 184 9.97 -4.36 -1.07
N ARG A 185 10.13 -3.08 -0.75
CA ARG A 185 10.51 -2.63 0.59
C ARG A 185 9.26 -2.33 1.42
N PHE A 186 9.14 -3.01 2.55
CA PHE A 186 8.13 -2.73 3.56
C PHE A 186 8.74 -1.91 4.70
N PRO A 187 7.97 -0.99 5.29
CA PRO A 187 8.43 -0.22 6.45
C PRO A 187 8.45 -1.05 7.75
N TYR A 188 7.86 -2.25 7.74
CA TYR A 188 7.86 -3.19 8.85
C TYR A 188 8.38 -4.56 8.40
N LYS A 189 8.85 -5.36 9.35
CA LYS A 189 9.35 -6.72 9.07
C LYS A 189 8.16 -7.64 8.75
N ILE A 190 8.23 -8.29 7.60
CA ILE A 190 7.27 -9.30 7.13
C ILE A 190 8.07 -10.53 6.76
N ASP A 191 7.79 -11.65 7.41
CA ASP A 191 8.39 -12.92 7.03
C ASP A 191 7.56 -13.47 5.86
N LEU A 192 8.08 -13.26 4.65
CA LEU A 192 7.41 -13.62 3.40
C LEU A 192 7.34 -15.13 3.21
N ASP A 193 8.18 -15.90 3.90
CA ASP A 193 8.17 -17.35 3.85
C ASP A 193 6.90 -17.97 4.42
N LEU A 194 6.25 -17.26 5.35
CA LEU A 194 4.94 -17.62 5.90
C LEU A 194 3.80 -17.45 4.89
N LEU A 195 4.08 -17.00 3.66
CA LEU A 195 3.08 -16.82 2.61
C LEU A 195 3.10 -17.93 1.56
N ALA A 196 3.99 -18.92 1.70
CA ALA A 196 4.01 -20.13 0.88
C ALA A 196 2.65 -20.82 0.88
#